data_AF-A0A2T1FV73-F1
#
_entry.id   AF-A0A2T1FV73-F1
#
_cell.length_a   1.000
_cell.length_b   1.000
_cell.length_c   1.000
_cell.angle_alpha   90.00
_cell.angle_beta   90.00
_cell.angle_gamma   90.00
#
_symmetry.space_group_name_H-M   'P 1'
#
loop_
_entity.id
_entity.type
_entity.pdbx_description
1 polymer ?
#
loop_
_entity_poly.entity_id
_entity_poly.type
_entity_poly.pdbx_seq_one_letter_code
_entity_poly.pdbx_strand_id
1 'polypeptide(L)'
;MLNIPLIGLKADQFRHPLDLEATNTLKQLPGLDLMVRQLLGQLGEQFFMLENLASSVQVGENQLPHLHQLLVEACKTLDLEVPQLYVRQHPMPNAYTFAMRGKQPFVVMHTSLIDLLTDEEVKAVIGHELGHLKCEHGVYLTLANLIVLAAGQISPLGTVLAQGLQAQMLEWLRCAEFTCDRAALLATQDPRVVASVLMKLAGGSPTLAPKLNVDAFLAQARAYDDLSSSELGQMLKQAQTAQLSHPVPVLRAREIDRWASSKDYESLLARSGSVCYDGETKTKGGWRNW
;
A
#
# COMPACT_ATOMS: atom_id res chain seq x y z
N MET A 1 22.63 8.11 -2.16
CA MET A 1 22.25 9.46 -2.65
C MET A 1 20.89 9.78 -2.05
N LEU A 2 20.64 11.03 -1.67
CA LEU A 2 19.31 11.44 -1.19
C LEU A 2 18.30 11.34 -2.35
N ASN A 3 17.10 10.80 -2.09
CA ASN A 3 16.05 10.65 -3.10
C ASN A 3 15.54 12.02 -3.55
N ILE A 4 15.10 12.12 -4.81
CA ILE A 4 14.60 13.38 -5.40
C ILE A 4 13.19 13.61 -4.85
N PRO A 5 12.92 14.73 -4.16
CA PRO A 5 11.58 15.03 -3.68
C PRO A 5 10.61 15.27 -4.85
N LEU A 6 9.42 14.65 -4.84
CA LEU A 6 8.43 14.81 -5.91
C LEU A 6 7.37 15.84 -5.53
N ILE A 7 7.77 17.11 -5.48
CA ILE A 7 6.91 18.21 -5.03
C ILE A 7 5.69 18.34 -5.96
N GLY A 8 4.49 18.39 -5.37
CA GLY A 8 3.23 18.48 -6.11
C GLY A 8 2.76 17.16 -6.71
N LEU A 9 3.35 16.01 -6.31
CA LEU A 9 2.92 14.68 -6.75
C LEU A 9 1.45 14.47 -6.41
N LYS A 10 0.63 14.18 -7.43
CA LYS A 10 -0.78 13.83 -7.30
C LYS A 10 -0.98 12.32 -7.41
N ALA A 11 -1.98 11.79 -6.73
CA ALA A 11 -2.34 10.37 -6.75
C ALA A 11 -2.46 9.81 -8.18
N ASP A 12 -3.21 10.51 -9.05
CA ASP A 12 -3.47 10.05 -10.43
C ASP A 12 -2.22 9.98 -11.31
N GLN A 13 -1.12 10.62 -10.93
CA GLN A 13 0.11 10.62 -11.73
C GLN A 13 0.88 9.30 -11.63
N PHE A 14 0.71 8.54 -10.55
CA PHE A 14 1.33 7.23 -10.37
C PHE A 14 0.32 6.10 -10.20
N ARG A 15 -0.96 6.41 -10.00
CA ARG A 15 -2.04 5.42 -9.87
C ARG A 15 -2.00 4.41 -11.02
N HIS A 16 -2.10 3.13 -10.67
CA HIS A 16 -2.15 2.06 -11.64
C HIS A 16 -3.48 2.13 -12.43
N PRO A 17 -3.48 1.93 -13.76
CA PRO A 17 -4.72 1.98 -14.55
C PRO A 17 -5.81 1.03 -14.04
N LEU A 18 -5.43 -0.20 -13.66
CA LEU A 18 -6.36 -1.17 -13.08
C LEU A 18 -6.96 -0.71 -11.74
N ASP A 19 -6.18 -0.01 -10.91
CA ASP A 19 -6.70 0.58 -9.67
C ASP A 19 -7.68 1.71 -9.97
N LEU A 20 -7.35 2.60 -10.91
CA LEU A 20 -8.25 3.66 -11.32
C LEU A 20 -9.59 3.11 -11.86
N GLU A 21 -9.53 2.09 -12.71
CA GLU A 21 -10.72 1.42 -13.24
C GLU A 21 -11.54 0.75 -12.13
N ALA A 22 -10.91 -0.07 -11.29
CA ALA A 22 -11.59 -0.76 -10.19
C ALA A 22 -12.20 0.24 -9.20
N THR A 23 -11.49 1.33 -8.88
CA THR A 23 -11.97 2.40 -7.99
C THR A 23 -13.19 3.08 -8.58
N ASN A 24 -13.18 3.38 -9.88
CA ASN A 24 -14.32 3.99 -10.57
C ASN A 24 -15.53 3.05 -10.61
N THR A 25 -15.30 1.76 -10.80
CA THR A 25 -16.35 0.73 -10.75
C THR A 25 -17.00 0.67 -9.37
N LEU A 26 -16.20 0.63 -8.29
CA LEU A 26 -16.73 0.65 -6.93
C LEU A 26 -17.55 1.91 -6.64
N LYS A 27 -17.08 3.09 -7.07
CA LYS A 27 -17.81 4.37 -6.89
C LYS A 27 -19.17 4.41 -7.58
N GLN A 28 -19.39 3.59 -8.60
CA GLN A 28 -20.67 3.51 -9.30
C GLN A 28 -21.67 2.57 -8.61
N LEU A 29 -21.25 1.81 -7.59
CA LEU A 29 -22.13 0.89 -6.88
C LEU A 29 -23.14 1.67 -6.02
N PRO A 30 -24.46 1.51 -6.27
CA PRO A 30 -25.48 2.26 -5.56
C PRO A 30 -25.49 1.87 -4.08
N GLY A 31 -25.47 2.89 -3.20
CA GLY A 31 -25.52 2.70 -1.75
C GLY A 31 -24.18 2.41 -1.07
N LEU A 32 -23.08 2.22 -1.84
CA LEU A 32 -21.75 2.00 -1.26
C LEU A 32 -21.31 3.16 -0.37
N ASP A 33 -21.48 4.39 -0.84
CA ASP A 33 -21.13 5.60 -0.08
C ASP A 33 -21.91 5.71 1.24
N LEU A 34 -23.16 5.27 1.26
CA LEU A 34 -23.98 5.28 2.47
C LEU A 34 -23.51 4.20 3.45
N MET A 35 -23.20 2.99 2.96
CA MET A 35 -22.66 1.90 3.76
C MET A 35 -21.32 2.29 4.37
N VAL A 36 -20.41 2.83 3.56
CA VAL A 36 -19.11 3.35 4.01
C VAL A 36 -19.30 4.37 5.14
N ARG A 37 -20.19 5.36 4.95
CA ARG A 37 -20.46 6.39 5.98
C ARG A 37 -21.08 5.84 7.26
N GLN A 38 -21.95 4.83 7.17
CA GLN A 38 -22.60 4.23 8.33
C GLN A 38 -21.67 3.26 9.08
N LEU A 39 -20.86 2.49 8.36
CA LEU A 39 -19.94 1.50 8.92
C LEU A 39 -18.68 2.13 9.51
N LEU A 40 -18.18 3.22 8.91
CA LEU A 40 -17.12 4.08 9.47
C LEU A 40 -17.65 5.04 10.55
N GLY A 41 -18.79 4.71 11.19
CA GLY A 41 -19.31 5.50 12.30
C GLY A 41 -18.31 5.59 13.46
N GLN A 42 -18.52 6.59 14.31
CA GLN A 42 -17.63 7.04 15.39
C GLN A 42 -17.13 5.92 16.36
N LEU A 43 -17.80 4.76 16.40
CA LEU A 43 -17.51 3.65 17.34
C LEU A 43 -16.43 2.68 16.85
N GLY A 44 -16.47 2.23 15.59
CA GLY A 44 -15.41 1.36 15.04
C GLY A 44 -14.09 2.11 14.95
N GLU A 45 -14.20 3.39 14.60
CA GLU A 45 -13.12 4.36 14.55
C GLU A 45 -12.34 4.48 15.87
N GLN A 46 -13.05 4.67 16.98
CA GLN A 46 -12.41 4.80 18.30
C GLN A 46 -11.80 3.47 18.78
N PHE A 47 -12.41 2.34 18.47
CA PHE A 47 -11.90 1.03 18.89
C PHE A 47 -10.52 0.73 18.30
N PHE A 48 -10.36 0.86 16.98
CA PHE A 48 -9.07 0.59 16.33
C PHE A 48 -7.99 1.58 16.78
N MET A 49 -8.33 2.86 16.91
CA MET A 49 -7.38 3.85 17.42
C MET A 49 -6.94 3.53 18.86
N LEU A 50 -7.88 3.14 19.73
CA LEU A 50 -7.62 2.86 21.13
C LEU A 50 -6.83 1.55 21.32
N GLU A 51 -7.11 0.51 20.54
CA GLU A 51 -6.33 -0.73 20.57
C GLU A 51 -4.88 -0.48 20.13
N ASN A 52 -4.68 0.24 19.02
CA ASN A 52 -3.35 0.52 18.51
C ASN A 52 -2.55 1.42 19.45
N LEU A 53 -3.18 2.46 20.03
CA LEU A 53 -2.56 3.31 21.05
C LEU A 53 -2.21 2.52 22.32
N ALA A 54 -3.05 1.58 22.74
CA ALA A 54 -2.84 0.82 23.97
C ALA A 54 -1.77 -0.28 23.84
N SER A 55 -1.54 -0.80 22.63
CA SER A 55 -0.71 -2.00 22.40
C SER A 55 0.49 -1.79 21.47
N SER A 56 0.79 -0.54 21.11
CA SER A 56 1.91 -0.20 20.22
C SER A 56 2.80 0.90 20.78
N VAL A 57 4.04 0.94 20.29
CA VAL A 57 5.00 1.99 20.58
C VAL A 57 4.91 3.07 19.52
N GLN A 58 4.62 4.31 19.91
CA GLN A 58 4.64 5.44 18.98
C GLN A 58 6.08 5.81 18.58
N VAL A 59 6.30 5.97 17.29
CA VAL A 59 7.56 6.44 16.71
C VAL A 59 7.57 7.97 16.68
N GLY A 60 8.72 8.57 17.00
CA GLY A 60 8.94 10.01 16.96
C GLY A 60 10.40 10.38 17.15
N GLU A 61 10.70 11.67 17.19
CA GLU A 61 12.09 12.17 17.32
C GLU A 61 12.81 11.68 18.58
N ASN A 62 12.07 11.46 19.67
CA ASN A 62 12.63 10.97 20.94
C ASN A 62 12.51 9.45 21.11
N GLN A 63 11.84 8.75 20.20
CA GLN A 63 11.53 7.32 20.32
C GLN A 63 11.57 6.65 18.95
N LEU A 64 12.59 5.81 18.73
CA LEU A 64 12.90 5.23 17.41
C LEU A 64 13.13 6.31 16.32
N PRO A 65 14.06 7.28 16.55
CA PRO A 65 14.29 8.41 15.63
C PRO A 65 14.67 7.99 14.21
N HIS A 66 15.32 6.83 14.05
CA HIS A 66 15.69 6.31 12.73
C HIS A 66 14.44 6.00 11.87
N LEU A 67 13.44 5.30 12.43
CA LEU A 67 12.17 5.02 11.73
C LEU A 67 11.40 6.31 11.44
N HIS A 68 11.42 7.25 12.39
CA HIS A 68 10.82 8.56 12.19
C HIS A 68 11.46 9.29 11.00
N GLN A 69 12.79 9.24 10.88
CA GLN A 69 13.49 9.84 9.75
C GLN A 69 13.11 9.18 8.41
N LEU A 70 13.06 7.84 8.34
CA LEU A 70 12.62 7.13 7.13
C LEU A 70 11.20 7.54 6.71
N LEU A 71 10.29 7.70 7.68
CA LEU A 71 8.94 8.20 7.44
C LEU A 71 8.93 9.62 6.88
N VAL A 72 9.66 10.54 7.52
CA VAL A 72 9.74 11.95 7.08
C VAL A 72 10.33 12.04 5.67
N GLU A 73 11.36 11.26 5.37
CA GLU A 73 11.97 11.20 4.04
C GLU A 73 10.98 10.68 2.99
N ALA A 74 10.27 9.58 3.26
CA ALA A 74 9.25 9.04 2.35
C ALA A 74 8.10 10.03 2.14
N CYS A 75 7.59 10.66 3.19
CA CYS A 75 6.55 11.70 3.11
C CYS A 75 7.01 12.91 2.28
N LYS A 76 8.25 13.37 2.49
CA LYS A 76 8.84 14.45 1.69
C LYS A 76 8.94 14.08 0.22
N THR A 77 9.32 12.84 -0.09
CA THR A 77 9.40 12.36 -1.47
C THR A 77 8.02 12.26 -2.12
N LEU A 78 7.01 11.77 -1.39
CA LEU A 78 5.65 11.57 -1.90
C LEU A 78 4.74 12.79 -1.76
N ASP A 79 5.27 13.92 -1.28
CA ASP A 79 4.53 15.16 -1.02
C ASP A 79 3.30 14.96 -0.12
N LEU A 80 3.53 14.36 1.05
CA LEU A 80 2.52 14.04 2.06
C LEU A 80 2.82 14.70 3.40
N GLU A 81 1.76 15.05 4.13
CA GLU A 81 1.89 15.34 5.57
C GLU A 81 2.26 14.06 6.33
N VAL A 82 3.10 14.20 7.36
CA VAL A 82 3.64 13.05 8.11
C VAL A 82 2.53 12.45 9.00
N PRO A 83 2.10 11.20 8.76
CA PRO A 83 1.13 10.52 9.62
C PRO A 83 1.80 10.08 10.92
N GLN A 84 1.02 9.57 11.88
CA GLN A 84 1.61 8.87 13.02
C GLN A 84 2.17 7.52 12.56
N LEU A 85 3.24 7.06 13.19
CA LEU A 85 3.79 5.72 12.97
C LEU A 85 3.89 5.00 14.31
N TYR A 86 3.45 3.74 14.33
CA TYR A 86 3.50 2.87 15.48
C TYR A 86 4.24 1.58 15.17
N VAL A 87 4.91 1.03 16.18
CA VAL A 87 5.52 -0.31 16.14
C VAL A 87 4.75 -1.23 17.07
N ARG A 88 4.24 -2.33 16.54
CA ARG A 88 3.50 -3.36 17.29
C ARG A 88 4.33 -4.64 17.36
N GLN A 89 4.44 -5.23 18.54
CA GLN A 89 5.10 -6.52 18.69
C GLN A 89 4.19 -7.61 18.07
N HIS A 90 4.69 -8.29 17.04
CA HIS A 90 3.96 -9.36 16.37
C HIS A 90 4.92 -10.30 15.63
N PRO A 91 4.71 -11.63 15.67
CA PRO A 91 5.64 -12.59 15.09
C PRO A 91 5.57 -12.69 13.56
N MET A 92 4.44 -12.32 12.95
CA MET A 92 4.31 -12.27 11.49
C MET A 92 4.63 -10.89 10.93
N PRO A 93 5.53 -10.78 9.93
CA PRO A 93 5.84 -9.53 9.26
C PRO A 93 4.60 -8.93 8.62
N ASN A 94 4.25 -7.70 9.00
CA ASN A 94 3.15 -6.96 8.40
C ASN A 94 3.30 -5.45 8.64
N ALA A 95 2.65 -4.66 7.79
CA ALA A 95 2.38 -3.25 8.02
C ALA A 95 0.95 -2.96 7.55
N TYR A 96 0.34 -1.91 8.09
CA TYR A 96 -0.96 -1.45 7.61
C TYR A 96 -1.18 0.02 7.93
N THR A 97 -2.04 0.62 7.12
CA THR A 97 -2.45 2.01 7.22
C THR A 97 -3.90 2.12 7.65
N PHE A 98 -4.17 3.07 8.54
CA PHE A 98 -5.52 3.45 8.91
C PHE A 98 -5.73 4.94 8.68
N ALA A 99 -6.79 5.27 7.92
CA ALA A 99 -7.20 6.63 7.64
C ALA A 99 -8.66 6.80 8.02
N MET A 100 -8.97 7.91 8.69
CA MET A 100 -10.30 8.19 9.21
C MET A 100 -10.64 9.64 8.99
N ARG A 101 -11.94 9.92 8.87
CA ARG A 101 -12.42 11.25 8.58
C ARG A 101 -12.13 12.22 9.72
N GLY A 102 -11.43 13.32 9.45
CA GLY A 102 -11.14 14.35 10.45
C GLY A 102 -10.21 13.91 11.60
N LYS A 103 -9.49 12.80 11.45
CA LYS A 103 -8.44 12.37 12.38
C LYS A 103 -7.09 12.29 11.66
N GLN A 104 -6.02 12.34 12.44
CA GLN A 104 -4.69 12.11 11.91
C GLN A 104 -4.57 10.63 11.48
N PRO A 105 -4.21 10.34 10.22
CA PRO A 105 -3.96 8.97 9.80
C PRO A 105 -2.74 8.39 10.50
N PHE A 106 -2.67 7.07 10.59
CA PHE A 106 -1.52 6.38 11.15
C PHE A 106 -1.15 5.12 10.37
N VAL A 107 0.13 4.77 10.47
CA VAL A 107 0.71 3.53 9.95
C VAL A 107 1.17 2.69 11.14
N VAL A 108 1.00 1.38 11.07
CA VAL A 108 1.52 0.43 12.05
C VAL A 108 2.46 -0.54 11.36
N MET A 109 3.62 -0.79 11.96
CA MET A 109 4.58 -1.78 11.50
C MET A 109 4.81 -2.84 12.57
N HIS A 110 4.87 -4.10 12.16
CA HIS A 110 5.21 -5.19 13.07
C HIS A 110 6.72 -5.27 13.31
N THR A 111 7.13 -5.59 14.54
CA THR A 111 8.56 -5.79 14.88
C THR A 111 9.25 -6.81 13.97
N SER A 112 8.58 -7.93 13.67
CA SER A 112 9.11 -8.97 12.78
C SER A 112 9.37 -8.51 11.35
N LEU A 113 8.67 -7.46 10.88
CA LEU A 113 8.93 -6.86 9.58
C LEU A 113 10.19 -6.00 9.63
N ILE A 114 10.35 -5.21 10.68
CA ILE A 114 11.54 -4.37 10.91
C ILE A 114 12.78 -5.25 11.07
N ASP A 115 12.68 -6.38 11.79
CA ASP A 115 13.79 -7.32 11.98
C ASP A 115 14.19 -8.06 10.67
N LEU A 116 13.29 -8.15 9.70
CA LEU A 116 13.51 -8.86 8.43
C LEU A 116 14.14 -7.95 7.35
N LEU A 117 13.85 -6.65 7.40
CA LEU A 117 14.14 -5.69 6.34
C LEU A 117 15.31 -4.77 6.71
N THR A 118 16.00 -4.30 5.68
CA THR A 118 16.96 -3.19 5.80
C THR A 118 16.24 -1.85 5.85
N ASP A 119 16.91 -0.77 6.27
CA ASP A 119 16.30 0.57 6.36
C ASP A 119 15.69 1.05 5.03
N GLU A 120 16.34 0.79 3.90
CA GLU A 120 15.79 1.15 2.57
C GLU A 120 14.54 0.35 2.23
N GLU A 121 14.49 -0.93 2.62
CA GLU A 121 13.32 -1.80 2.44
C GLU A 121 12.19 -1.43 3.40
N VAL A 122 12.51 -1.03 4.63
CA VAL A 122 11.54 -0.44 5.59
C VAL A 122 10.95 0.85 5.01
N LYS A 123 11.78 1.71 4.42
CA LYS A 123 11.32 2.92 3.72
C LYS A 123 10.43 2.58 2.51
N ALA A 124 10.70 1.50 1.78
CA ALA A 124 9.81 1.02 0.72
C ALA A 124 8.44 0.60 1.27
N VAL A 125 8.40 -0.15 2.38
CA VAL A 125 7.13 -0.49 3.05
C VAL A 125 6.39 0.76 3.49
N ILE A 126 7.08 1.73 4.11
CA ILE A 126 6.47 3.01 4.48
C ILE A 126 5.91 3.71 3.24
N GLY A 127 6.68 3.78 2.15
CA GLY A 127 6.23 4.35 0.88
C GLY A 127 4.99 3.66 0.31
N HIS A 128 4.91 2.33 0.45
CA HIS A 128 3.75 1.53 0.08
C HIS A 128 2.50 1.95 0.88
N GLU A 129 2.62 1.96 2.21
CA GLU A 129 1.56 2.36 3.13
C GLU A 129 1.08 3.82 2.89
N LEU A 130 2.03 4.73 2.65
CA LEU A 130 1.75 6.11 2.25
C LEU A 130 1.03 6.19 0.90
N GLY A 131 1.24 5.22 0.01
CA GLY A 131 0.48 5.08 -1.24
C GLY A 131 -1.01 4.88 -0.98
N HIS A 132 -1.38 4.03 -0.02
CA HIS A 132 -2.77 3.86 0.40
C HIS A 132 -3.38 5.17 0.93
N LEU A 133 -2.61 5.96 1.70
CA LEU A 133 -3.07 7.28 2.14
C LEU A 133 -3.26 8.24 0.97
N LYS A 134 -2.24 8.40 0.12
CA LYS A 134 -2.25 9.35 -1.00
C LYS A 134 -3.40 9.08 -1.97
N CYS A 135 -3.71 7.81 -2.20
CA CYS A 135 -4.74 7.37 -3.13
C CYS A 135 -6.10 7.12 -2.46
N GLU A 136 -6.26 7.46 -1.18
CA GLU A 136 -7.52 7.36 -0.41
C GLU A 136 -8.09 5.93 -0.31
N HIS A 137 -7.21 4.92 -0.28
CA HIS A 137 -7.60 3.51 -0.24
C HIS A 137 -8.20 3.08 1.13
N GLY A 138 -7.89 3.80 2.22
CA GLY A 138 -8.28 3.42 3.59
C GLY A 138 -9.79 3.23 3.82
N VAL A 139 -10.61 4.00 3.08
CA VAL A 139 -12.07 3.96 3.15
C VAL A 139 -12.63 2.60 2.70
N TYR A 140 -12.11 2.09 1.58
CA TYR A 140 -12.55 0.83 0.98
C TYR A 140 -11.92 -0.40 1.67
N LEU A 141 -10.69 -0.26 2.18
CA LEU A 141 -10.02 -1.30 2.99
C LEU A 141 -10.83 -1.68 4.22
N THR A 142 -11.36 -0.68 4.93
CA THR A 142 -12.19 -0.92 6.13
C THR A 142 -13.50 -1.63 5.77
N LEU A 143 -14.13 -1.22 4.68
CA LEU A 143 -15.34 -1.88 4.18
C LEU A 143 -15.08 -3.36 3.83
N ALA A 144 -13.93 -3.67 3.23
CA ALA A 144 -13.57 -5.03 2.81
C ALA A 144 -13.52 -5.98 4.03
N ASN A 145 -12.86 -5.54 5.09
CA ASN A 145 -12.72 -6.30 6.33
C ASN A 145 -14.08 -6.57 7.00
N LEU A 146 -15.00 -5.60 6.96
CA LEU A 146 -16.32 -5.73 7.57
C LEU A 146 -17.25 -6.68 6.80
N ILE A 147 -17.17 -6.71 5.47
CA ILE A 147 -17.96 -7.63 4.65
C ILE A 147 -17.61 -9.09 4.94
N VAL A 148 -16.32 -9.38 5.15
CA VAL A 148 -15.87 -10.73 5.54
C VAL A 148 -16.46 -11.14 6.90
N LEU A 149 -16.49 -10.23 7.87
CA LEU A 149 -17.06 -10.49 9.20
C LEU A 149 -18.59 -10.66 9.17
N ALA A 150 -19.27 -9.92 8.29
CA ALA A 150 -20.74 -9.93 8.19
C ALA A 150 -21.30 -11.12 7.38
N ALA A 151 -20.48 -11.82 6.60
CA ALA A 151 -20.91 -12.87 5.67
C ALA A 151 -21.73 -14.00 6.31
N GLY A 152 -21.59 -14.25 7.61
CA GLY A 152 -22.32 -15.29 8.35
C GLY A 152 -23.71 -14.90 8.87
N GLN A 153 -24.14 -13.65 8.71
CA GLN A 153 -25.39 -13.12 9.30
C GLN A 153 -26.46 -12.75 8.27
N ILE A 154 -26.24 -13.11 7.00
CA ILE A 154 -27.04 -12.63 5.86
C ILE A 154 -27.96 -13.76 5.33
N SER A 155 -29.19 -13.41 4.96
CA SER A 155 -30.12 -14.28 4.21
C SER A 155 -29.47 -14.86 2.95
N PRO A 156 -29.84 -16.08 2.47
CA PRO A 156 -29.27 -16.70 1.27
C PRO A 156 -29.23 -15.81 0.03
N LEU A 157 -30.27 -14.98 -0.19
CA LEU A 157 -30.28 -14.02 -1.30
C LEU A 157 -29.26 -12.89 -1.10
N GLY A 158 -29.11 -12.42 0.15
CA GLY A 158 -28.09 -11.45 0.50
C GLY A 158 -26.67 -12.04 0.47
N THR A 159 -26.52 -13.36 0.67
CA THR A 159 -25.23 -14.05 0.52
C THR A 159 -24.71 -13.97 -0.93
N VAL A 160 -25.58 -14.14 -1.94
CA VAL A 160 -25.18 -14.05 -3.35
C VAL A 160 -24.74 -12.62 -3.70
N LEU A 161 -25.49 -11.62 -3.25
CA LEU A 161 -25.12 -10.21 -3.45
C LEU A 161 -23.81 -9.86 -2.72
N ALA A 162 -23.64 -10.33 -1.48
CA ALA A 162 -22.42 -10.13 -0.70
C ALA A 162 -21.21 -10.80 -1.36
N GLN A 163 -21.35 -12.00 -1.94
CA GLN A 163 -20.28 -12.68 -2.68
C GLN A 163 -19.85 -11.89 -3.93
N GLY A 164 -20.81 -11.35 -4.69
CA GLY A 164 -20.51 -10.51 -5.85
C GLY A 164 -19.77 -9.22 -5.48
N LEU A 165 -20.18 -8.57 -4.40
CA LEU A 165 -19.49 -7.39 -3.87
C LEU A 165 -18.11 -7.76 -3.32
N GLN A 166 -18.00 -8.85 -2.57
CA GLN A 166 -16.73 -9.35 -2.03
C GLN A 166 -15.72 -9.64 -3.15
N ALA A 167 -16.14 -10.26 -4.25
CA ALA A 167 -15.27 -10.54 -5.38
C ALA A 167 -14.73 -9.25 -6.02
N GLN A 168 -15.60 -8.25 -6.25
CA GLN A 168 -15.20 -6.93 -6.77
C GLN A 168 -14.26 -6.20 -5.81
N MET A 169 -14.49 -6.30 -4.50
CA MET A 169 -13.62 -5.69 -3.50
C MET A 169 -12.27 -6.38 -3.41
N LEU A 170 -12.20 -7.71 -3.48
CA LEU A 170 -10.95 -8.44 -3.55
C LEU A 170 -10.16 -8.10 -4.83
N GLU A 171 -10.85 -7.92 -5.95
CA GLU A 171 -10.22 -7.43 -7.18
C GLU A 171 -9.66 -6.02 -7.01
N TRP A 172 -10.47 -5.10 -6.48
CA TRP A 172 -10.03 -3.75 -6.18
C TRP A 172 -8.81 -3.72 -5.25
N LEU A 173 -8.81 -4.53 -4.17
CA LEU A 173 -7.68 -4.65 -3.26
C LEU A 173 -6.41 -5.03 -4.02
N ARG A 174 -6.50 -6.06 -4.88
CA ARG A 174 -5.37 -6.49 -5.71
C ARG A 174 -4.87 -5.39 -6.65
N CYS A 175 -5.78 -4.60 -7.22
CA CYS A 175 -5.41 -3.49 -8.09
C CYS A 175 -4.72 -2.35 -7.32
N ALA A 176 -5.23 -2.02 -6.13
CA ALA A 176 -4.69 -0.98 -5.25
C ALA A 176 -3.23 -1.27 -4.84
N GLU A 177 -2.88 -2.55 -4.64
CA GLU A 177 -1.50 -2.96 -4.34
C GLU A 177 -0.49 -2.51 -5.39
N PHE A 178 -0.85 -2.58 -6.69
CA PHE A 178 0.06 -2.12 -7.76
C PHE A 178 0.32 -0.62 -7.68
N THR A 179 -0.69 0.19 -7.33
CA THR A 179 -0.51 1.63 -7.09
C THR A 179 0.42 1.88 -5.90
N CYS A 180 0.26 1.12 -4.83
CA CYS A 180 1.05 1.28 -3.62
C CYS A 180 2.50 0.80 -3.82
N ASP A 181 2.73 -0.23 -4.63
CA ASP A 181 4.08 -0.60 -5.08
C ASP A 181 4.77 0.51 -5.87
N ARG A 182 4.02 1.23 -6.72
CA ARG A 182 4.54 2.40 -7.43
C ARG A 182 4.92 3.51 -6.46
N ALA A 183 4.14 3.74 -5.40
CA ALA A 183 4.49 4.67 -4.33
C ALA A 183 5.76 4.23 -3.59
N ALA A 184 5.93 2.94 -3.31
CA ALA A 184 7.17 2.39 -2.74
C ALA A 184 8.38 2.62 -3.65
N LEU A 185 8.23 2.43 -4.96
CA LEU A 185 9.28 2.73 -5.94
C LEU A 185 9.60 4.21 -5.97
N LEU A 186 8.61 5.10 -5.91
CA LEU A 186 8.87 6.55 -5.89
C LEU A 186 9.59 6.96 -4.60
N ALA A 187 9.19 6.41 -3.45
CA ALA A 187 9.80 6.71 -2.16
C ALA A 187 11.27 6.26 -2.07
N THR A 188 11.63 5.15 -2.72
CA THR A 188 12.99 4.59 -2.68
C THR A 188 13.85 4.91 -3.91
N GLN A 189 13.20 5.15 -5.05
CA GLN A 189 13.82 5.34 -6.36
C GLN A 189 14.74 4.19 -6.81
N ASP A 190 14.51 2.98 -6.30
CA ASP A 190 15.23 1.78 -6.69
C ASP A 190 14.25 0.59 -6.80
N PRO A 191 13.97 0.06 -8.01
CA PRO A 191 13.08 -1.08 -8.19
C PRO A 191 13.59 -2.37 -7.55
N ARG A 192 14.91 -2.51 -7.36
CA ARG A 192 15.49 -3.69 -6.70
C ARG A 192 15.14 -3.72 -5.21
N VAL A 193 14.96 -2.56 -4.57
CA VAL A 193 14.52 -2.48 -3.17
C VAL A 193 13.10 -3.02 -3.03
N VAL A 194 12.17 -2.56 -3.87
CA VAL A 194 10.78 -3.04 -3.86
C VAL A 194 10.69 -4.53 -4.18
N ALA A 195 11.43 -4.99 -5.20
CA ALA A 195 11.52 -6.42 -5.52
C ALA A 195 12.10 -7.25 -4.37
N SER A 196 13.09 -6.73 -3.65
CA SER A 196 13.69 -7.38 -2.47
C SER A 196 12.70 -7.49 -1.32
N VAL A 197 11.90 -6.46 -1.04
CA VAL A 197 10.80 -6.52 -0.06
C VAL A 197 9.83 -7.65 -0.40
N LEU A 198 9.32 -7.67 -1.63
CA LEU A 198 8.35 -8.68 -2.09
C LEU A 198 8.93 -10.11 -2.01
N MET A 199 10.21 -10.26 -2.37
CA MET A 199 10.94 -11.53 -2.23
C MET A 199 11.03 -11.99 -0.77
N LYS A 200 11.41 -11.08 0.14
CA LYS A 200 11.54 -11.38 1.57
C LYS A 200 10.18 -11.65 2.23
N LEU A 201 9.11 -11.00 1.80
CA LEU A 201 7.75 -11.32 2.25
C LEU A 201 7.27 -12.68 1.73
N ALA A 202 7.71 -13.10 0.55
CA ALA A 202 7.33 -14.38 -0.03
C ALA A 202 8.00 -15.60 0.63
N GLY A 203 9.24 -15.45 1.13
CA GLY A 203 9.99 -16.60 1.67
C GLY A 203 11.20 -16.25 2.54
N GLY A 204 11.28 -15.02 3.03
CA GLY A 204 12.39 -14.55 3.87
C GLY A 204 12.21 -14.86 5.35
N SER A 205 13.34 -14.89 6.04
CA SER A 205 13.46 -14.86 7.49
C SER A 205 14.76 -14.13 7.84
N PRO A 206 14.99 -13.68 9.08
CA PRO A 206 16.27 -13.03 9.43
C PRO A 206 17.50 -13.86 9.05
N THR A 207 17.40 -15.19 9.08
CA THR A 207 18.50 -16.11 8.70
C THR A 207 18.64 -16.34 7.19
N LEU A 208 17.55 -16.19 6.44
CA LEU A 208 17.52 -16.46 4.99
C LEU A 208 17.67 -15.19 4.16
N ALA A 209 17.17 -14.05 4.65
CA ALA A 209 17.15 -12.78 3.94
C ALA A 209 18.51 -12.37 3.34
N PRO A 210 19.66 -12.54 4.03
CA PRO A 210 20.98 -12.22 3.45
C PRO A 210 21.42 -13.17 2.32
N LYS A 211 20.78 -14.33 2.18
CA LYS A 211 21.11 -15.37 1.19
C LYS A 211 20.20 -15.35 -0.03
N LEU A 212 19.12 -14.55 0.00
CA LEU A 212 18.19 -14.45 -1.11
C LEU A 212 18.79 -13.59 -2.24
N ASN A 213 18.36 -13.86 -3.48
CA ASN A 213 18.88 -13.20 -4.67
C ASN A 213 17.73 -12.59 -5.50
N VAL A 214 17.74 -11.27 -5.62
CA VAL A 214 16.69 -10.50 -6.32
C VAL A 214 16.63 -10.85 -7.81
N ASP A 215 17.78 -11.06 -8.47
CA ASP A 215 17.80 -11.40 -9.91
C ASP A 215 17.16 -12.77 -10.17
N ALA A 216 17.40 -13.74 -9.28
CA ALA A 216 16.76 -15.05 -9.33
C ALA A 216 15.24 -14.95 -9.11
N PHE A 217 14.80 -14.09 -8.19
CA PHE A 217 13.38 -13.85 -7.95
C PHE A 217 12.69 -13.14 -9.14
N LEU A 218 13.36 -12.18 -9.78
CA LEU A 218 12.88 -11.55 -11.01
C LEU A 218 12.86 -12.53 -12.19
N ALA A 219 13.82 -13.47 -12.26
CA ALA A 219 13.79 -14.55 -13.24
C ALA A 219 12.60 -15.50 -13.03
N GLN A 220 12.29 -15.84 -11.76
CA GLN A 220 11.08 -16.57 -11.40
C GLN A 220 9.82 -15.82 -11.85
N ALA A 221 9.78 -14.50 -11.67
CA ALA A 221 8.65 -13.69 -12.10
C ALA A 221 8.44 -13.68 -13.62
N ARG A 222 9.52 -13.67 -14.42
CA ARG A 222 9.44 -13.84 -15.89
C ARG A 222 8.93 -15.22 -16.28
N ALA A 223 9.41 -16.28 -15.63
CA ALA A 223 8.93 -17.63 -15.90
C ALA A 223 7.44 -17.82 -15.57
N TYR A 224 6.96 -17.19 -14.49
CA TYR A 224 5.53 -17.19 -14.13
C TYR A 224 4.66 -16.54 -15.22
N ASP A 225 5.15 -15.46 -15.83
CA ASP A 225 4.49 -14.80 -16.95
C ASP A 225 4.36 -15.70 -18.17
N ASP A 226 5.46 -16.33 -18.56
CA ASP A 226 5.52 -17.21 -19.72
C ASP A 226 4.57 -18.40 -19.57
N LEU A 227 4.48 -18.99 -18.38
CA LEU A 227 3.52 -20.06 -18.07
C LEU A 227 2.06 -19.60 -18.19
N SER A 228 1.79 -18.34 -17.87
CA SER A 228 0.47 -17.74 -17.97
C SER A 228 0.14 -17.16 -19.36
N SER A 229 0.98 -17.40 -20.38
CA SER A 229 0.76 -16.87 -21.73
C SER A 229 -0.36 -17.57 -22.50
N SER A 230 -0.62 -18.85 -22.21
CA SER A 230 -1.73 -19.61 -22.81
C SER A 230 -3.07 -19.28 -22.17
N GLU A 231 -4.19 -19.47 -22.88
CA GLU A 231 -5.54 -19.27 -22.33
C GLU A 231 -5.78 -20.09 -21.06
N LEU A 232 -5.36 -21.37 -21.07
CA LEU A 232 -5.40 -22.23 -19.88
C LEU A 232 -4.55 -21.67 -18.74
N GLY A 233 -3.36 -21.16 -19.04
CA GLY A 233 -2.47 -20.52 -18.08
C GLY A 233 -3.07 -19.26 -17.45
N GLN A 234 -3.74 -18.42 -18.24
CA GLN A 234 -4.45 -17.24 -17.74
C GLN A 234 -5.62 -17.64 -16.84
N MET A 235 -6.41 -18.64 -17.24
CA MET A 235 -7.52 -19.15 -16.45
C MET A 235 -7.03 -19.71 -15.10
N LEU A 236 -5.97 -20.50 -15.10
CA LEU A 236 -5.39 -21.05 -13.86
C LEU A 236 -4.85 -19.95 -12.94
N LYS A 237 -4.17 -18.95 -13.51
CA LYS A 237 -3.69 -17.77 -12.79
C LYS A 237 -4.84 -17.00 -12.14
N GLN A 238 -5.93 -16.78 -12.88
CA GLN A 238 -7.11 -16.10 -12.34
C GLN A 238 -7.76 -16.91 -11.22
N ALA A 239 -7.94 -18.22 -11.42
CA ALA A 239 -8.52 -19.11 -10.40
C ALA A 239 -7.69 -19.12 -9.10
N GLN A 240 -6.36 -19.14 -9.20
CA GLN A 240 -5.47 -19.13 -8.04
C GLN A 240 -5.48 -17.78 -7.30
N THR A 241 -5.65 -16.67 -8.01
CA THR A 241 -5.54 -15.32 -7.44
C THR A 241 -6.87 -14.72 -6.99
N ALA A 242 -8.01 -15.24 -7.48
CA ALA A 242 -9.33 -14.67 -7.23
C ALA A 242 -9.70 -14.54 -5.74
N GLN A 243 -9.25 -15.50 -4.92
CA GLN A 243 -9.52 -15.52 -3.47
C GLN A 243 -8.45 -14.83 -2.62
N LEU A 244 -7.36 -14.34 -3.23
CA LEU A 244 -6.29 -13.66 -2.51
C LEU A 244 -6.65 -12.18 -2.34
N SER A 245 -6.36 -11.63 -1.16
CA SER A 245 -6.47 -10.18 -0.90
C SER A 245 -5.38 -9.38 -1.59
N HIS A 246 -4.22 -10.00 -1.86
CA HIS A 246 -3.07 -9.37 -2.50
C HIS A 246 -2.68 -10.16 -3.76
N PRO A 247 -2.15 -9.51 -4.81
CA PRO A 247 -1.58 -10.22 -5.93
C PRO A 247 -0.34 -11.01 -5.49
N VAL A 248 -0.03 -12.08 -6.21
CA VAL A 248 1.17 -12.88 -5.90
C VAL A 248 2.44 -12.02 -5.98
N PRO A 249 3.41 -12.17 -5.06
CA PRO A 249 4.58 -11.28 -4.98
C PRO A 249 5.40 -11.18 -6.27
N VAL A 250 5.54 -12.28 -7.01
CA VAL A 250 6.26 -12.32 -8.29
C VAL A 250 5.62 -11.41 -9.35
N LEU A 251 4.29 -11.32 -9.36
CA LEU A 251 3.56 -10.47 -10.31
C LEU A 251 3.82 -8.99 -10.01
N ARG A 252 3.78 -8.62 -8.73
CA ARG A 252 4.06 -7.27 -8.24
C ARG A 252 5.49 -6.83 -8.56
N ALA A 253 6.48 -7.70 -8.29
CA ALA A 253 7.88 -7.40 -8.57
C ALA A 253 8.13 -7.15 -10.07
N ARG A 254 7.51 -7.96 -10.93
CA ARG A 254 7.56 -7.78 -12.38
C ARG A 254 6.88 -6.49 -12.84
N GLU A 255 5.74 -6.14 -12.25
CA GLU A 255 5.02 -4.91 -12.60
C GLU A 255 5.87 -3.67 -12.27
N ILE A 256 6.60 -3.71 -11.16
CA ILE A 256 7.53 -2.65 -10.78
C ILE A 256 8.76 -2.58 -11.68
N ASP A 257 9.35 -3.72 -12.03
CA ASP A 257 10.46 -3.79 -12.99
C ASP A 257 10.09 -3.16 -14.35
N ARG A 258 8.86 -3.43 -14.82
CA ARG A 258 8.30 -2.82 -16.04
C ARG A 258 8.07 -1.32 -15.90
N TRP A 259 7.42 -0.88 -14.83
CA TRP A 259 7.11 0.54 -14.65
C TRP A 259 8.36 1.39 -14.42
N ALA A 260 9.35 0.88 -13.68
CA ALA A 260 10.64 1.55 -13.48
C ALA A 260 11.38 1.83 -14.79
N SER A 261 11.16 1.00 -15.82
CA SER A 261 11.74 1.15 -17.17
C SER A 261 10.86 1.97 -18.12
N SER A 262 9.77 2.56 -17.63
CA SER A 262 8.80 3.28 -18.46
C SER A 262 9.11 4.78 -18.55
N LYS A 263 8.71 5.39 -19.68
CA LYS A 263 8.79 6.85 -19.86
C LYS A 263 7.96 7.62 -18.84
N ASP A 264 6.88 7.03 -18.34
CA ASP A 264 6.02 7.67 -17.34
C ASP A 264 6.79 7.87 -16.03
N TYR A 265 7.49 6.84 -15.58
CA TYR A 265 8.34 6.92 -14.39
C TYR A 265 9.48 7.92 -14.57
N GLU A 266 10.21 7.84 -15.68
CA GLU A 266 11.28 8.81 -16.00
C GLU A 266 10.76 10.26 -16.01
N SER A 267 9.58 10.48 -16.59
CA SER A 267 8.96 11.80 -16.66
C SER A 267 8.57 12.35 -15.28
N LEU A 268 8.14 11.49 -14.35
CA LEU A 268 7.84 11.90 -12.98
C LEU A 268 9.09 12.35 -12.23
N LEU A 269 10.20 11.61 -12.36
CA LEU A 269 11.46 11.98 -11.72
C LEU A 269 12.06 13.26 -12.33
N ALA A 270 11.93 13.45 -13.65
CA ALA A 270 12.47 14.61 -14.35
C ALA A 270 11.73 15.92 -14.01
N ARG A 271 10.40 15.89 -13.84
CA ARG A 271 9.58 17.08 -13.52
C ARG A 271 9.98 17.74 -12.20
N SER A 272 10.38 16.93 -11.23
CA SER A 272 10.74 17.39 -9.89
C SER A 272 12.05 18.17 -9.85
N GLY A 273 12.96 17.95 -10.81
CA GLY A 273 14.18 18.74 -10.95
C GLY A 273 13.95 20.19 -11.41
N SER A 274 12.74 20.54 -11.87
CA SER A 274 12.43 21.86 -12.45
C SER A 274 11.67 22.81 -11.51
N VAL A 275 11.22 22.35 -10.33
CA VAL A 275 10.44 23.17 -9.39
C VAL A 275 11.39 23.76 -8.34
N CYS A 276 11.79 25.03 -8.53
CA CYS A 276 12.54 25.81 -7.52
C CYS A 276 11.56 26.58 -6.61
N TYR A 277 11.82 26.58 -5.31
CA TYR A 277 11.07 27.37 -4.32
C TYR A 277 11.43 28.86 -4.38
N ASP A 278 10.42 29.71 -4.51
CA ASP A 278 10.36 31.04 -3.93
C ASP A 278 9.88 30.91 -2.47
N GLY A 279 10.74 31.32 -1.52
CA GLY A 279 10.71 30.95 -0.10
C GLY A 279 9.57 31.51 0.77
N GLU A 280 8.34 31.64 0.25
CA GLU A 280 7.20 32.19 0.98
C GLU A 280 5.96 31.27 0.93
N THR A 281 6.00 30.14 1.64
CA THR A 281 4.75 29.43 2.00
C THR A 281 4.79 28.93 3.44
N LYS A 282 3.84 29.41 4.24
CA LYS A 282 3.69 29.06 5.66
C LYS A 282 3.41 27.56 5.81
N THR A 283 4.23 26.88 6.60
CA THR A 283 4.18 25.45 6.98
C THR A 283 3.01 25.09 7.90
N LYS A 284 1.78 25.54 7.59
CA LYS A 284 0.56 25.09 8.29
C LYS A 284 -0.59 24.97 7.31
N GLY A 285 -0.53 23.98 6.43
CA GLY A 285 -1.72 23.38 5.85
C GLY A 285 -2.10 22.20 6.72
N GLY A 286 -3.12 22.35 7.58
CA GLY A 286 -3.68 21.18 8.25
C GLY A 286 -4.25 20.19 7.23
N TRP A 287 -4.30 18.91 7.62
CA TRP A 287 -4.89 17.80 6.85
C TRP A 287 -6.04 18.27 5.97
N ARG A 288 -5.81 18.34 4.65
CA ARG A 288 -6.82 18.73 3.67
C ARG A 288 -7.84 17.59 3.59
N ASN A 289 -8.90 17.72 4.39
CA ASN A 289 -10.19 17.02 4.29
C ASN A 289 -10.09 15.55 3.85
N TRP A 290 -9.83 14.67 4.83
CA TRP A 290 -10.37 13.30 4.80
C TRP A 290 -11.88 13.36 5.03
#